data_AF-A0A967I2R6-F1
#
_entry.id   AF-A0A967I2R6-F1
#
_cell.length_a   1.000
_cell.length_b   1.000
_cell.length_c   1.000
_cell.angle_alpha   90.00
_cell.angle_beta   90.00
_cell.angle_gamma   90.00
#
_symmetry.space_group_name_H-M   'P 1'
#
loop_
_entity.id
_entity.type
_entity.pdbx_description
1 polymer ?
#
loop_
_entity_poly.entity_id
_entity_poly.type
_entity_poly.pdbx_seq_one_letter_code
_entity_poly.pdbx_strand_id
1 'polypeptide(L)'
;MMTRSWSRAELIVLLLFLGFLLGACGKKGPPKPPLKKELPKVQDLRAVVEASGVRLTWTIAKADKDIKGFNVYRSKPRPEVSDCPGCTRDFELITSIKVKREELRYEMVDPYIEGKGRFYYQVVPFDKRDRAGPESNEAGVLVE
;
A
#
# COMPACT_ATOMS: atom_id res chain seq x y z
N MET A 1 -42.60 -63.58 18.86
CA MET A 1 -41.48 -62.66 19.12
C MET A 1 -40.18 -63.38 18.77
N MET A 2 -39.56 -63.08 17.63
CA MET A 2 -38.27 -63.67 17.25
C MET A 2 -37.13 -62.77 17.74
N THR A 3 -36.37 -63.25 18.72
CA THR A 3 -35.12 -62.63 19.16
C THR A 3 -34.01 -63.06 18.21
N ARG A 4 -33.67 -62.19 17.24
CA ARG A 4 -32.54 -62.42 16.32
C ARG A 4 -31.24 -62.36 17.13
N SER A 5 -30.59 -63.49 17.37
CA SER A 5 -29.28 -63.53 18.03
C SER A 5 -28.21 -63.08 17.03
N TRP A 6 -27.70 -61.87 17.21
CA TRP A 6 -26.62 -61.36 16.36
C TRP A 6 -25.29 -62.01 16.75
N SER A 7 -24.55 -62.49 15.75
CA SER A 7 -23.23 -63.07 15.99
C SER A 7 -22.25 -61.98 16.44
N ARG A 8 -21.23 -62.34 17.25
CA ARG A 8 -20.24 -61.39 17.77
C ARG A 8 -19.55 -60.59 16.65
N ALA A 9 -19.38 -61.19 15.48
CA ALA A 9 -18.79 -60.53 14.32
C ALA A 9 -19.67 -59.40 13.76
N GLU A 10 -21.00 -59.59 13.69
CA GLU A 10 -21.93 -58.56 13.22
C GLU A 10 -21.98 -57.36 14.19
N LEU A 11 -21.93 -57.61 15.49
CA LEU A 11 -21.84 -56.55 16.49
C LEU A 11 -20.55 -55.74 16.38
N ILE A 12 -19.41 -56.41 16.14
CA ILE A 12 -18.11 -55.74 15.95
C ILE A 12 -18.12 -54.88 14.68
N VAL A 13 -18.65 -55.40 13.56
CA VAL A 13 -18.73 -54.65 12.31
C VAL A 13 -19.65 -53.43 12.44
N LEU A 14 -20.79 -53.57 13.13
CA LEU A 14 -21.71 -52.45 13.36
C LEU A 14 -21.09 -51.36 14.25
N LEU A 15 -20.34 -51.76 15.29
CA LEU A 15 -19.61 -50.85 16.18
C LEU A 15 -18.50 -50.09 15.43
N LEU A 16 -17.76 -50.76 14.56
CA LEU A 16 -16.72 -50.12 13.74
C LEU A 16 -17.31 -49.12 12.74
N PHE A 17 -18.44 -49.46 12.11
CA PHE A 17 -19.13 -48.57 11.18
C PHE A 17 -19.69 -47.33 11.89
N LEU A 18 -20.26 -47.50 13.08
CA LEU A 18 -20.75 -46.39 13.90
C LEU A 18 -19.62 -45.47 14.40
N GLY A 19 -18.45 -46.05 14.71
CA GLY A 19 -17.25 -45.28 15.05
C GLY A 19 -16.73 -44.41 13.90
N PHE A 20 -16.82 -44.88 12.65
CA PHE A 20 -16.38 -44.12 11.49
C PHE A 20 -17.27 -42.91 11.18
N LEU A 21 -18.58 -43.03 11.43
CA LEU A 21 -19.54 -41.94 11.20
C LEU A 21 -19.40 -40.78 12.21
N LEU A 22 -18.91 -41.05 13.42
CA LEU A 22 -18.75 -40.05 14.47
C LEU A 22 -17.42 -39.27 14.40
N GLY A 23 -16.46 -39.70 13.56
CA GLY A 23 -15.12 -39.11 13.46
C GLY A 23 -14.97 -37.93 12.48
N ALA A 24 -15.98 -37.64 11.65
CA ALA A 24 -15.89 -36.62 10.60
C ALA A 24 -16.34 -35.23 11.10
N CYS A 25 -15.63 -34.66 12.07
CA CYS A 25 -15.84 -33.27 12.48
C CYS A 25 -15.08 -32.33 11.50
N GLY A 26 -15.71 -32.01 10.38
CA GLY A 26 -15.20 -31.07 9.39
C GLY A 26 -15.18 -29.64 9.93
N LYS A 27 -14.16 -29.27 10.69
CA LYS A 27 -13.98 -27.91 11.23
C LYS A 27 -13.60 -26.97 10.08
N LYS A 28 -14.59 -26.23 9.56
CA LYS A 28 -14.32 -25.15 8.60
C LYS A 28 -13.46 -24.09 9.30
N GLY A 29 -12.18 -24.02 8.94
CA GLY A 29 -11.32 -22.93 9.38
C GLY A 29 -11.79 -21.61 8.76
N PRO A 30 -11.57 -20.47 9.42
CA PRO A 30 -11.84 -19.17 8.82
C PRO A 30 -11.08 -19.03 7.50
N PRO A 31 -11.67 -18.38 6.47
CA PRO A 31 -10.98 -18.14 5.21
C PRO A 31 -9.73 -17.31 5.47
N LYS A 32 -8.58 -17.74 4.94
CA LYS A 32 -7.35 -16.93 5.01
C LYS A 32 -7.56 -15.65 4.19
N PRO A 33 -7.34 -14.45 4.76
CA PRO A 33 -7.43 -13.20 4.01
C PRO A 33 -6.49 -13.24 2.80
N PRO A 34 -6.90 -12.67 1.65
CA PRO A 34 -6.00 -12.54 0.52
C PRO A 34 -4.81 -11.66 0.92
N LEU A 35 -3.59 -12.20 0.76
CA LEU A 35 -2.36 -11.44 0.95
C LEU A 35 -2.32 -10.32 -0.09
N LYS A 36 -2.53 -9.07 0.36
CA LYS A 36 -2.35 -7.89 -0.49
C LYS A 36 -0.86 -7.58 -0.53
N LYS A 37 -0.23 -7.79 -1.69
CA LYS A 37 1.14 -7.33 -1.92
C LYS A 37 1.17 -5.81 -1.78
N GLU A 38 2.05 -5.32 -0.92
CA GLU A 38 2.28 -3.89 -0.72
C GLU A 38 3.27 -3.36 -1.76
N LEU A 39 3.05 -2.13 -2.23
CA LEU A 39 3.97 -1.47 -3.16
C LEU A 39 5.23 -1.04 -2.40
N PRO A 40 6.41 -1.05 -3.05
CA PRO A 40 7.63 -0.58 -2.41
C PRO A 40 7.53 0.93 -2.13
N LYS A 41 8.06 1.34 -0.98
CA LYS A 41 8.06 2.73 -0.52
C LYS A 41 9.02 3.59 -1.35
N VAL A 42 8.55 4.79 -1.71
CA VAL A 42 9.39 5.85 -2.28
C VAL A 42 10.34 6.38 -1.20
N GLN A 43 11.61 6.52 -1.56
CA GLN A 43 12.69 6.94 -0.67
C GLN A 43 13.47 8.09 -1.29
N ASP A 44 14.30 8.73 -0.48
CA ASP A 44 15.20 9.81 -0.88
C ASP A 44 14.51 10.93 -1.66
N LEU A 45 13.23 11.23 -1.36
CA LEU A 45 12.55 12.34 -2.00
C LEU A 45 13.26 13.64 -1.62
N ARG A 46 13.65 14.40 -2.65
CA ARG A 46 14.28 15.72 -2.53
C ARG A 46 13.57 16.71 -3.43
N ALA A 47 13.48 17.94 -2.96
CA ALA A 47 12.93 19.07 -3.67
C ALA A 47 14.00 20.17 -3.77
N VAL A 48 14.23 20.70 -4.98
CA VAL A 48 15.22 21.74 -5.24
C VAL A 48 14.58 22.81 -6.12
N VAL A 49 14.71 24.08 -5.74
CA VAL A 49 14.26 25.20 -6.58
C VAL A 49 15.22 25.36 -7.75
N GLU A 50 14.66 25.52 -8.94
CA GLU A 50 15.38 25.78 -10.18
C GLU A 50 14.65 26.82 -11.03
N ALA A 51 15.30 27.28 -12.10
CA ALA A 51 14.73 28.31 -12.98
C ALA A 51 13.38 27.91 -13.60
N SER A 52 13.13 26.61 -13.79
CA SER A 52 11.89 26.09 -14.37
C SER A 52 10.83 25.68 -13.35
N GLY A 53 11.04 25.91 -12.05
CA GLY A 53 10.13 25.48 -10.96
C GLY A 53 10.84 24.66 -9.89
N VAL A 54 10.14 23.75 -9.21
CA VAL A 54 10.76 22.85 -8.22
C VAL A 54 11.02 21.48 -8.83
N ARG A 55 12.29 21.09 -8.91
CA ARG A 55 12.68 19.75 -9.30
C ARG A 55 12.53 18.81 -8.12
N LEU A 56 11.75 17.76 -8.31
CA LEU A 56 11.60 16.64 -7.40
C LEU A 56 12.38 15.45 -7.93
N THR A 57 13.15 14.81 -7.07
CA THR A 57 13.84 13.55 -7.40
C THR A 57 13.62 12.54 -6.29
N TRP A 58 13.37 11.28 -6.64
CA TRP A 58 13.18 10.20 -5.65
C TRP A 58 13.63 8.85 -6.18
N THR A 59 13.75 7.89 -5.28
CA THR A 59 14.15 6.51 -5.58
C THR A 59 13.13 5.50 -5.07
N ILE A 60 13.20 4.28 -5.60
CA ILE A 60 12.53 3.10 -5.04
C ILE A 60 13.60 2.02 -4.78
N ALA A 61 13.52 1.33 -3.65
CA ALA A 61 14.51 0.32 -3.28
C ALA A 61 14.56 -0.87 -4.25
N LYS A 62 13.44 -1.17 -4.90
CA LYS A 62 13.33 -2.29 -5.84
C LYS A 62 12.32 -1.95 -6.93
N ALA A 63 12.70 -2.19 -8.17
CA ALA A 63 11.79 -2.14 -9.30
C ALA A 63 10.61 -3.09 -9.07
N ASP A 64 9.40 -2.57 -9.22
CA ASP A 64 8.17 -3.34 -9.06
C ASP A 64 7.20 -3.04 -10.19
N LYS A 65 6.83 -4.11 -10.92
CA LYS A 65 5.92 -4.10 -12.06
C LYS A 65 4.51 -3.65 -11.69
N ASP A 66 4.16 -3.77 -10.41
CA ASP A 66 2.88 -3.37 -9.89
C ASP A 66 2.75 -1.84 -9.77
N ILE A 67 3.87 -1.10 -9.72
CA ILE A 67 3.86 0.36 -9.80
C ILE A 67 3.45 0.78 -11.22
N LYS A 68 2.36 1.53 -11.33
CA LYS A 68 1.91 2.17 -12.57
C LYS A 68 2.20 3.65 -12.63
N GLY A 69 2.49 4.24 -11.49
CA GLY A 69 2.91 5.63 -11.43
C GLY A 69 3.08 6.12 -10.01
N PHE A 70 3.23 7.44 -9.93
CA PHE A 70 3.41 8.18 -8.69
C PHE A 70 2.44 9.34 -8.63
N ASN A 71 1.70 9.42 -7.53
CA ASN A 71 0.94 10.59 -7.15
C ASN A 71 1.88 11.55 -6.43
N VAL A 72 1.93 12.79 -6.90
CA VAL A 72 2.76 13.83 -6.33
C VAL A 72 1.83 14.82 -5.64
N TYR A 73 2.07 15.00 -4.35
CA TYR A 73 1.31 15.90 -3.50
C TYR A 73 2.17 17.08 -3.09
N ARG A 74 1.56 18.26 -3.02
CA ARG A 74 2.18 19.50 -2.55
C ARG A 74 1.34 20.09 -1.44
N SER A 75 1.99 20.59 -0.40
CA SER A 75 1.28 21.31 0.66
C SER A 75 0.82 22.69 0.19
N LYS A 76 -0.21 23.24 0.83
CA LYS A 76 -0.49 24.68 0.73
C LYS A 76 0.71 25.51 1.19
N PRO A 77 0.94 26.71 0.63
CA PRO A 77 2.01 27.59 1.07
C PRO A 77 1.80 27.94 2.54
N ARG A 78 2.82 27.71 3.36
CA ARG A 78 2.84 28.19 4.74
C ARG A 78 3.74 29.42 4.84
N PRO A 79 3.29 30.49 5.52
CA PRO A 79 4.18 31.58 5.88
C PRO A 79 5.30 31.03 6.78
N GLU A 80 6.53 31.52 6.60
CA GLU A 80 7.73 30.99 7.29
C GLU A 80 7.61 30.96 8.82
N VAL A 81 6.75 31.82 9.38
CA VAL A 81 6.52 31.96 10.83
C VAL A 81 5.64 30.83 11.40
N SER A 82 5.06 29.95 10.57
CA SER A 82 4.10 28.93 11.02
C SER A 82 4.64 27.49 11.05
N ASP A 83 5.94 27.28 11.24
CA ASP A 83 6.46 25.95 11.60
C ASP A 83 6.10 25.63 13.07
N CYS A 84 4.80 25.45 13.30
CA CYS A 84 4.28 24.96 14.57
C CYS A 84 4.49 23.45 14.68
N PRO A 85 5.15 22.96 15.75
CA PRO A 85 5.26 21.53 16.02
C PRO A 85 3.87 20.89 16.13
N GLY A 86 3.61 19.83 15.36
CA GLY A 86 2.35 19.07 15.40
C GLY A 86 1.22 19.54 14.48
N CYS A 87 1.44 20.58 13.68
CA CYS A 87 0.45 21.05 12.71
C CYS A 87 0.40 20.16 11.47
N THR A 88 -0.65 19.33 11.36
CA THR A 88 -0.97 18.52 10.16
C THR A 88 -0.88 19.36 8.90
N ARG A 89 -0.13 18.89 7.90
CA ARG A 89 0.00 19.57 6.61
C ARG A 89 -1.13 19.16 5.69
N ASP A 90 -1.77 20.14 5.06
CA ASP A 90 -2.77 19.89 4.04
C ASP A 90 -2.06 19.68 2.71
N PHE A 91 -2.00 18.43 2.26
CA PHE A 91 -1.44 18.02 0.99
C PHE A 91 -2.52 17.94 -0.08
N GLU A 92 -2.27 18.56 -1.23
CA GLU A 92 -3.12 18.51 -2.41
C GLU A 92 -2.40 17.73 -3.52
N LEU A 93 -3.15 16.87 -4.23
CA LEU A 93 -2.62 16.15 -5.38
C LEU A 93 -2.37 17.14 -6.51
N ILE A 94 -1.11 17.37 -6.88
CA ILE A 94 -0.77 18.27 -7.98
C ILE A 94 -0.71 17.54 -9.33
N THR A 95 -0.23 16.29 -9.34
CA THR A 95 -0.14 15.51 -10.57
C THR A 95 0.03 14.01 -10.28
N SER A 96 -0.31 13.19 -11.28
CA SER A 96 -0.07 11.75 -11.28
C SER A 96 0.78 11.39 -12.48
N ILE A 97 2.01 10.95 -12.23
CA ILE A 97 2.97 10.57 -13.26
C ILE A 97 2.78 9.09 -13.55
N LYS A 98 2.42 8.75 -14.79
CA LYS A 98 2.37 7.37 -15.25
C LYS A 98 3.74 6.94 -15.74
N VAL A 99 4.21 5.80 -15.24
CA VAL A 99 5.53 5.26 -15.55
C VAL A 99 5.38 4.18 -16.63
N LYS A 100 6.19 4.31 -17.70
CA LYS A 100 6.22 3.32 -18.79
C LYS A 100 7.28 2.25 -18.60
N ARG A 101 8.37 2.57 -17.89
CA ARG A 101 9.53 1.71 -17.69
C ARG A 101 9.85 1.60 -16.21
N GLU A 102 10.16 0.39 -15.77
CA GLU A 102 10.55 0.13 -14.39
C GLU A 102 11.98 0.66 -14.16
N GLU A 103 12.08 1.79 -13.49
CA GLU A 103 13.34 2.44 -13.11
C GLU A 103 13.47 2.50 -11.58
N LEU A 104 14.68 2.73 -11.08
CA LEU A 104 14.93 2.88 -9.64
C LEU A 104 14.94 4.33 -9.18
N ARG A 105 15.09 5.27 -10.13
CA ARG A 105 15.16 6.71 -9.87
C ARG A 105 14.23 7.42 -10.82
N TYR A 106 13.51 8.40 -10.29
CA TYR A 106 12.56 9.20 -11.04
C TYR A 106 12.77 10.67 -10.72
N GLU A 107 12.38 11.51 -11.66
CA GLU A 107 12.36 12.95 -11.47
C GLU A 107 11.11 13.56 -12.11
N MET A 108 10.71 14.70 -11.58
CA MET A 108 9.76 15.60 -12.22
C MET A 108 10.08 17.05 -11.87
N VAL A 109 9.55 17.97 -12.65
CA VAL A 109 9.57 19.40 -12.33
C VAL A 109 8.15 19.86 -12.13
N ASP A 110 7.88 20.53 -11.01
CA ASP A 110 6.64 21.26 -10.75
C ASP A 110 6.84 22.70 -11.26
N PRO A 111 6.35 23.05 -12.46
CA PRO A 111 6.78 24.25 -13.16
C PRO A 111 6.05 25.52 -12.72
N TYR A 112 4.99 25.38 -11.92
CA TYR A 112 4.09 26.50 -11.62
C TYR A 112 3.66 26.47 -10.16
N ILE A 113 4.45 27.18 -9.34
CA ILE A 113 4.19 27.36 -7.93
C ILE A 113 3.66 28.78 -7.73
N GLU A 114 2.38 28.88 -7.41
CA GLU A 114 1.77 30.15 -7.03
C GLU A 114 2.07 30.45 -5.56
N GLY A 115 2.60 31.65 -5.32
CA GLY A 115 2.91 32.15 -3.97
C GLY A 115 4.36 31.95 -3.55
N LYS A 116 4.68 32.58 -2.42
CA LYS A 116 5.99 32.53 -1.77
C LYS A 116 5.86 31.82 -0.43
N GLY A 117 6.93 31.18 0.01
CA GLY A 117 7.00 30.52 1.31
C GLY A 117 7.43 29.07 1.21
N ARG A 118 7.19 28.33 2.30
CA ARG A 118 7.65 26.96 2.42
C ARG A 118 6.61 25.99 1.88
N PHE A 119 7.03 25.15 0.94
CA PHE A 119 6.24 24.07 0.38
C PHE A 119 6.82 22.72 0.81
N TYR A 120 5.95 21.75 1.05
CA TYR A 120 6.33 20.38 1.32
C TYR A 120 5.76 19.46 0.24
N TYR A 121 6.51 18.43 -0.11
CA TYR A 121 6.13 17.43 -1.09
C TYR A 121 6.08 16.04 -0.49
N GLN A 122 5.14 15.25 -0.97
CA GLN A 122 5.06 13.81 -0.75
C GLN A 122 4.82 13.11 -2.08
N VAL A 123 5.43 11.94 -2.27
CA VAL A 123 5.25 11.12 -3.47
C VAL A 123 4.76 9.75 -3.05
N VAL A 124 3.67 9.28 -3.65
CA VAL A 124 3.02 8.02 -3.30
C VAL A 124 2.90 7.15 -4.56
N PRO A 125 3.47 5.94 -4.58
CA PRO A 125 3.30 5.04 -5.72
C PRO A 125 1.86 4.55 -5.80
N PHE A 126 1.34 4.30 -7.01
CA PHE A 126 0.03 3.69 -7.21
C PHE A 126 0.09 2.50 -8.15
N ASP A 127 -0.83 1.55 -7.95
CA ASP A 127 -0.93 0.33 -8.76
C ASP A 127 -1.92 0.45 -9.93
N LYS A 128 -2.08 -0.64 -10.69
CA LYS A 128 -3.02 -0.72 -11.83
C LYS A 128 -4.50 -0.52 -11.49
N ARG A 129 -4.85 -0.49 -10.21
CA ARG A 129 -6.21 -0.23 -9.70
C ARG A 129 -6.28 1.13 -9.01
N ASP A 130 -5.30 2.00 -9.29
CA ASP A 130 -5.13 3.32 -8.68
C ASP A 130 -5.06 3.29 -7.15
N ARG A 131 -4.63 2.14 -6.58
CA ARG A 131 -4.46 2.02 -5.12
C ARG A 131 -3.13 2.63 -4.72
N ALA A 132 -3.20 3.60 -3.82
CA ALA A 132 -2.04 4.19 -3.20
C ALA A 132 -1.26 3.15 -2.37
N GLY A 133 0.07 3.20 -2.51
CA GLY A 133 1.03 2.55 -1.63
C GLY A 133 1.39 3.45 -0.44
N PRO A 134 2.52 3.16 0.23
CA PRO A 134 2.98 3.95 1.37
C PRO A 134 3.52 5.32 0.95
N GLU A 135 3.37 6.32 1.81
CA GLU A 135 3.88 7.68 1.64
C GLU A 135 5.42 7.73 1.66
N SER A 136 6.03 8.63 0.89
CA SER A 136 7.47 8.92 0.95
C SER A 136 7.87 9.63 2.25
N ASN A 137 9.16 9.91 2.42
CA ASN A 137 9.57 11.01 3.28
C ASN A 137 9.02 12.35 2.74
N GLU A 138 8.81 13.32 3.62
CA GLU A 138 8.50 14.69 3.19
C GLU A 138 9.78 15.38 2.68
N ALA A 139 9.63 16.19 1.63
CA ALA A 139 10.68 17.07 1.13
C ALA A 139 10.20 18.52 1.16
N GLY A 140 10.87 19.36 1.96
CA GLY A 140 10.57 20.78 2.08
C GLY A 140 11.42 21.62 1.14
N VAL A 141 10.87 22.72 0.64
CA VAL A 141 11.57 23.73 -0.17
C VAL A 141 11.04 25.12 0.14
N LEU A 142 11.91 26.13 0.13
CA LEU A 142 11.53 27.53 0.25
C LEU A 142 11.50 28.15 -1.14
N VAL A 143 10.37 28.73 -1.53
CA VAL A 143 10.19 29.46 -2.79
C VAL A 143 10.08 30.95 -2.46
N GLU A 144 11.03 31.73 -2.95
CA GLU A 144 11.17 33.17 -2.68
C GLU A 144 10.49 34.08 -3.71
#